data_AF-A0A1Y4N9U0-F1
#
_entry.id   AF-A0A1Y4N9U0-F1
#
_cell.length_a   1.000
_cell.length_b   1.000
_cell.length_c   1.000
_cell.angle_alpha   90.00
_cell.angle_beta   90.00
_cell.angle_gamma   90.00
#
_symmetry.space_group_name_H-M   'P 1'
#
loop_
_entity.id
_entity.type
_entity.pdbx_description
1 polymer ?
#
loop_
_entity_poly.entity_id
_entity_poly.type
_entity_poly.pdbx_seq_one_letter_code
_entity_poly.pdbx_strand_id
1 'polypeptide(L)'
;MMAKELDEAVKSGHQLAAYLESEQADQKAENKFDALWQSIYDVCALVYRDILDELLTEEEYKEAVTWLKKYQHLTKDYQEMEIEL
;
A
#
# COMPACT_ATOMS: atom_id res chain seq x y z
N MET A 1 14.22 15.04 -6.65
CA MET A 1 14.50 14.02 -7.70
C MET A 1 13.52 12.87 -7.46
N MET A 2 12.64 12.57 -8.42
CA MET A 2 11.62 11.51 -8.31
C MET A 2 12.19 10.16 -7.82
N ALA A 3 13.43 9.82 -8.23
CA ALA A 3 14.10 8.60 -7.77
C ALA A 3 14.31 8.52 -6.25
N LYS A 4 14.54 9.65 -5.56
CA LYS A 4 14.71 9.67 -4.10
C LYS A 4 13.38 9.46 -3.38
N GLU A 5 12.31 10.03 -3.93
CA GLU A 5 10.96 9.89 -3.38
C GLU A 5 10.44 8.47 -3.54
N LEU A 6 10.68 7.84 -4.69
CA LEU A 6 10.34 6.44 -4.92
C LEU A 6 11.08 5.49 -3.97
N ASP A 7 12.37 5.71 -3.74
CA ASP A 7 13.17 4.91 -2.79
C ASP A 7 12.63 5.04 -1.35
N GLU A 8 12.23 6.24 -0.94
CA GLU A 8 11.57 6.48 0.36
C GLU A 8 10.21 5.79 0.45
N ALA A 9 9.40 5.88 -0.62
CA ALA A 9 8.11 5.23 -0.69
C ALA A 9 8.25 3.71 -0.55
N VAL A 10 9.15 3.09 -1.32
CA VAL A 10 9.39 1.63 -1.24
C VAL A 10 9.81 1.22 0.17
N LYS A 11 10.80 1.91 0.77
CA LYS A 11 11.31 1.58 2.11
C LYS A 11 10.24 1.70 3.18
N SER A 12 9.45 2.78 3.16
CA SER A 12 8.39 2.99 4.14
C SER A 12 7.22 2.04 3.92
N GLY A 13 6.86 1.73 2.67
CA GLY A 13 5.81 0.77 2.35
C GLY A 13 6.12 -0.63 2.86
N HIS A 14 7.38 -1.08 2.71
CA HIS A 14 7.85 -2.37 3.25
C HIS A 14 7.87 -2.47 4.78
N GLN A 15 7.68 -1.35 5.49
CA GLN A 15 7.65 -1.32 6.96
C GLN A 15 6.22 -1.33 7.52
N LEU A 16 5.19 -1.12 6.68
CA LEU A 16 3.80 -1.10 7.11
C LEU A 16 3.31 -2.50 7.51
N ALA A 17 2.54 -2.59 8.59
CA ALA A 17 1.85 -3.82 8.96
C ALA A 17 0.99 -4.37 7.81
N ALA A 18 0.30 -3.47 7.09
CA ALA A 18 -0.48 -3.82 5.90
C ALA A 18 0.34 -4.52 4.80
N TYR A 19 1.61 -4.17 4.63
CA TYR A 19 2.47 -4.89 3.70
C TYR A 19 2.87 -6.27 4.24
N LEU A 20 3.17 -6.37 5.53
CA LEU A 20 3.56 -7.65 6.15
C LEU A 20 2.43 -8.69 6.08
N GLU A 21 1.18 -8.25 6.22
CA GLU A 21 -0.03 -9.08 6.09
C GLU A 21 -0.46 -9.33 4.63
N SER A 22 0.20 -8.70 3.66
CA SER A 22 -0.14 -8.82 2.24
C SER A 22 0.53 -10.02 1.55
N GLU A 23 0.19 -10.23 0.28
CA GLU A 23 0.88 -11.20 -0.58
C GLU A 23 2.30 -10.80 -1.00
N GLN A 24 2.72 -9.55 -0.74
CA GLN A 24 4.05 -9.01 -1.05
C GLN A 24 4.42 -9.21 -2.54
N ALA A 25 3.47 -8.88 -3.42
CA ALA A 25 3.53 -9.20 -4.84
C ALA A 25 4.72 -8.54 -5.58
N ASP A 26 5.22 -7.42 -5.06
CA ASP A 26 6.37 -6.69 -5.59
C ASP A 26 7.68 -7.49 -5.60
N GLN A 27 7.78 -8.55 -4.79
CA GLN A 27 8.94 -9.45 -4.80
C GLN A 27 9.07 -10.23 -6.11
N LYS A 28 7.95 -10.44 -6.82
CA LYS A 28 7.87 -11.24 -8.06
C LYS A 28 7.45 -10.43 -9.27
N ALA A 29 6.89 -9.23 -9.07
CA ALA A 29 6.37 -8.39 -10.15
C ALA A 29 7.49 -7.62 -10.90
N GLU A 30 7.25 -7.37 -12.18
CA GLU A 30 8.07 -6.43 -12.98
C GLU A 30 7.77 -4.96 -12.60
N ASN A 31 6.48 -4.62 -12.41
CA ASN A 31 6.06 -3.29 -11.95
C ASN A 31 6.03 -3.23 -10.41
N LYS A 32 7.23 -3.24 -9.80
CA LYS A 32 7.39 -3.43 -8.36
C LYS A 32 6.62 -2.44 -7.49
N PHE A 33 6.65 -1.15 -7.83
CA PHE A 33 6.01 -0.15 -6.97
C PHE A 33 4.49 -0.25 -6.99
N ASP A 34 3.89 -0.44 -8.16
CA ASP A 34 2.44 -0.64 -8.29
C ASP A 34 2.00 -1.93 -7.58
N ALA A 35 2.80 -3.00 -7.68
CA ALA A 35 2.52 -4.23 -6.96
C ALA A 35 2.62 -4.08 -5.43
N LEU A 36 3.57 -3.29 -4.93
CA LEU A 36 3.70 -2.96 -3.51
C LEU A 36 2.49 -2.13 -3.05
N TRP A 37 2.16 -1.09 -3.80
CA TRP A 37 1.05 -0.19 -3.50
C TRP A 37 -0.27 -0.96 -3.47
N GLN A 38 -0.51 -1.81 -4.48
CA GLN A 38 -1.72 -2.64 -4.55
C GLN A 38 -1.80 -3.63 -3.39
N SER A 39 -0.69 -4.28 -3.03
CA SER A 39 -0.64 -5.23 -1.92
C SER A 39 -1.07 -4.59 -0.59
N ILE A 40 -0.66 -3.33 -0.35
CA ILE A 40 -1.07 -2.56 0.83
C ILE A 40 -2.56 -2.15 0.73
N TYR A 41 -3.01 -1.72 -0.46
CA TYR A 41 -4.40 -1.36 -0.70
C TYR A 41 -5.35 -2.52 -0.44
N ASP A 42 -5.03 -3.72 -0.92
CA ASP A 42 -5.86 -4.91 -0.79
C ASP A 42 -6.11 -5.26 0.69
N VAL A 43 -5.06 -5.22 1.52
CA VAL A 43 -5.21 -5.43 2.97
C VAL A 43 -6.08 -4.36 3.61
N CYS A 44 -5.88 -3.09 3.27
CA CYS A 44 -6.73 -2.01 3.78
C CYS A 44 -8.20 -2.18 3.34
N ALA A 45 -8.44 -2.59 2.10
CA ALA A 45 -9.79 -2.83 1.58
C ALA A 45 -10.49 -3.99 2.29
N LEU A 46 -9.76 -5.03 2.69
CA LEU A 46 -10.28 -6.14 3.48
C LEU A 46 -10.68 -5.70 4.89
N VAL A 47 -9.85 -4.87 5.53
CA VAL A 47 -10.15 -4.26 6.84
C VAL A 47 -11.36 -3.33 6.76
N TYR A 48 -11.38 -2.42 5.79
CA TYR A 48 -12.48 -1.45 5.61
C TYR A 48 -13.86 -2.12 5.45
N ARG A 49 -13.89 -3.31 4.83
CA ARG A 49 -15.12 -4.06 4.55
C ARG A 49 -15.47 -5.06 5.65
N ASP A 50 -14.73 -5.09 6.75
CA ASP A 50 -14.87 -6.08 7.83
C ASP A 50 -14.90 -7.53 7.31
N ILE A 51 -14.12 -7.83 6.26
CA ILE A 51 -14.11 -9.16 5.60
C ILE A 51 -13.26 -10.17 6.39
N LEU A 52 -12.18 -9.70 7.01
CA LEU A 52 -11.28 -10.50 7.82
C LEU A 52 -11.08 -9.83 9.17
N ASP A 53 -11.35 -10.57 10.24
CA ASP A 53 -11.16 -10.08 11.61
C ASP A 53 -9.67 -9.85 11.90
N GLU A 54 -9.37 -8.70 12.52
CA GLU A 54 -8.08 -8.39 13.18
C GLU A 54 -6.82 -8.40 12.29
N LEU A 55 -6.90 -8.02 11.01
CA LEU A 55 -5.69 -7.85 10.17
C LEU A 55 -4.80 -6.68 10.62
N LEU A 56 -5.41 -5.55 10.99
CA LEU A 56 -4.71 -4.34 11.39
C LEU A 56 -5.41 -3.71 12.60
N THR A 57 -4.62 -3.10 13.47
CA THR A 57 -5.14 -2.13 14.44
C THR A 57 -5.63 -0.87 13.72
N GLU A 58 -6.46 -0.06 14.39
CA GLU A 58 -6.92 1.22 13.84
C GLU A 58 -5.76 2.17 13.47
N GLU A 59 -4.66 2.14 14.23
CA GLU A 59 -3.48 2.96 13.97
C GLU A 59 -2.72 2.48 12.72
N GLU A 60 -2.47 1.17 12.60
CA GLU A 60 -1.82 0.56 11.44
C GLU A 60 -2.63 0.76 10.15
N TYR A 61 -3.97 0.66 10.25
CA TYR A 61 -4.87 0.96 9.13
C TYR A 61 -4.72 2.42 8.66
N LYS A 62 -4.79 3.38 9.59
CA LYS A 62 -4.67 4.81 9.26
C LYS A 62 -3.29 5.15 8.69
N GLU A 63 -2.24 4.53 9.20
CA GLU A 63 -0.89 4.67 8.67
C GLU A 63 -0.81 4.20 7.22
N ALA A 64 -1.31 3.00 6.93
CA ALA A 64 -1.32 2.44 5.59
C ALA A 64 -2.16 3.27 4.60
N VAL A 65 -3.37 3.70 4.99
CA VAL A 65 -4.22 4.56 4.15
C VAL A 65 -3.56 5.92 3.85
N THR A 66 -2.87 6.48 4.84
CA THR A 66 -2.10 7.73 4.65
C THR A 66 -0.96 7.52 3.65
N TRP A 67 -0.25 6.40 3.76
CA TRP A 67 0.81 6.04 2.83
C TRP A 67 0.28 5.87 1.40
N LEU A 68 -0.85 5.16 1.23
CA LEU A 68 -1.49 4.95 -0.07
C LEU A 68 -1.81 6.28 -0.75
N LYS A 69 -2.46 7.21 -0.04
CA LYS A 69 -2.81 8.55 -0.53
C LYS A 69 -1.58 9.40 -0.83
N LYS A 70 -0.53 9.32 0.01
CA LYS A 70 0.70 10.10 -0.14
C LYS A 70 1.48 9.73 -1.40
N TYR A 71 1.55 8.45 -1.74
CA TYR A 71 2.44 7.95 -2.81
C TYR A 71 1.69 7.44 -4.05
N GLN A 72 0.38 7.61 -4.12
CA GLN A 72 -0.44 7.23 -5.28
C GLN A 72 0.09 7.82 -6.60
N HIS A 73 0.58 9.06 -6.59
CA HIS A 73 1.12 9.74 -7.78
C HIS A 73 2.38 9.08 -8.35
N LEU A 74 3.06 8.22 -7.57
CA LEU A 74 4.23 7.46 -8.03
C LEU A 74 3.85 6.15 -8.72
N THR A 75 2.61 5.70 -8.59
CA THR A 75 2.11 4.52 -9.31
C THR A 75 2.02 4.81 -10.80
N LYS A 76 2.00 3.78 -11.65
CA LYS A 76 1.69 3.95 -13.08
C LYS A 76 0.21 3.70 -13.34
N ASP A 77 -0.32 2.64 -12.75
CA ASP A 77 -1.64 2.11 -13.07
C ASP A 77 -2.74 2.66 -12.15
N TYR A 78 -2.39 3.29 -11.02
CA TYR A 78 -3.33 3.70 -9.98
C TYR A 78 -3.39 5.20 -9.71
N GLN A 79 -2.77 6.05 -10.54
CA GLN A 79 -2.70 7.50 -10.29
C GLN A 79 -4.07 8.16 -10.18
N GLU A 80 -5.05 7.66 -10.95
CA GLU A 80 -6.41 8.20 -11.02
C GLU A 80 -7.43 7.33 -10.26
N MET A 81 -6.97 6.27 -9.58
CA MET A 81 -7.87 5.39 -8.86
C MET A 81 -8.49 6.11 -7.65
N GLU A 82 -9.80 6.03 -7.48
CA GLU A 82 -10.44 6.55 -6.27
C GLU A 82 -10.19 5.61 -5.09
N ILE A 83 -9.68 6.15 -3.98
CA ILE A 83 -9.41 5.38 -2.77
C ILE A 83 -10.66 5.43 -1.87
N GLU A 84 -11.47 4.37 -1.94
CA GLU A 84 -12.67 4.16 -1.11
C GLU A 84 -12.31 3.53 0.27
N LEU A 85 -11.37 4.13 1.01
CA LEU A 85 -10.83 3.66 2.31
C LEU A 85 -10.81 4.73 3.39
#